data_AF-H6REP0-F1
#
_entry.id   AF-H6REP0-F1
#
_cell.length_a   1.000
_cell.length_b   1.000
_cell.length_c   1.000
_cell.angle_alpha   90.00
_cell.angle_beta   90.00
_cell.angle_gamma   90.00
#
_symmetry.space_group_name_H-M   'P 1'
#
loop_
_entity.id
_entity.type
_entity.pdbx_description
1 polymer ?
#
loop_
_entity_poly.entity_id
_entity_poly.type
_entity_poly.pdbx_seq_one_letter_code
_entity_poly.pdbx_strand_id
1 'polypeptide(L)'
;MLKIENKDRNQVFGVPGVVRYVFWSGKPAIVRESEIELMEKNLAGIYDGISITSIKKGANYTIPLGPFKGYEGKVVNLFKNKIKLELPSLGILVTLKTA
;
A
#
# COMPACT_ATOMS: atom_id res chain seq x y z
N MET A 1 -11.43 6.22 -9.27
CA MET A 1 -11.97 7.53 -8.79
C MET A 1 -12.74 8.20 -9.93
N LEU A 2 -13.77 8.99 -9.65
CA LEU A 2 -14.60 9.60 -10.70
C LEU A 2 -13.87 10.79 -11.36
N LYS A 3 -13.56 10.65 -12.65
CA LYS A 3 -13.01 11.72 -13.50
C LYS A 3 -14.17 12.53 -14.05
N ILE A 4 -14.62 13.53 -13.29
CA ILE A 4 -15.78 14.36 -13.61
C ILE A 4 -15.44 15.84 -13.40
N GLU A 5 -15.94 16.70 -14.27
CA GLU A 5 -15.81 18.15 -14.11
C GLU A 5 -16.57 18.64 -12.89
N ASN A 6 -16.12 19.74 -12.27
CA ASN A 6 -16.75 20.26 -11.06
C ASN A 6 -18.23 20.60 -11.23
N LYS A 7 -18.63 21.07 -12.43
CA LYS A 7 -20.02 21.42 -12.75
C LYS A 7 -20.97 20.22 -12.69
N ASP A 8 -20.45 19.02 -12.95
CA ASP A 8 -21.25 17.81 -13.09
C ASP A 8 -21.23 16.93 -11.82
N ARG A 9 -20.44 17.31 -10.79
CA ARG A 9 -20.30 16.52 -9.55
C ARG A 9 -21.63 16.22 -8.84
N ASN A 10 -22.59 17.12 -8.92
CA ASN A 10 -23.89 16.91 -8.26
C ASN A 10 -24.70 15.76 -8.88
N GLN A 11 -24.41 15.37 -10.12
CA GLN A 11 -25.12 14.26 -10.78
C GLN A 11 -24.89 12.91 -10.07
N VAL A 12 -23.75 12.74 -9.39
CA VAL A 12 -23.40 11.49 -8.72
C VAL A 12 -24.36 11.18 -7.55
N PHE A 13 -24.95 12.20 -6.94
CA PHE A 13 -25.95 12.04 -5.88
C PHE A 13 -27.33 11.60 -6.38
N GLY A 14 -27.54 11.58 -7.70
CA GLY A 14 -28.73 10.98 -8.31
C GLY A 14 -28.71 9.44 -8.28
N VAL A 15 -27.56 8.83 -7.99
CA VAL A 15 -27.42 7.37 -7.90
C VAL A 15 -27.82 6.90 -6.50
N PRO A 16 -28.81 5.98 -6.38
CA PRO A 16 -29.21 5.43 -5.09
C PRO A 16 -28.02 4.83 -4.32
N GLY A 17 -27.87 5.20 -3.05
CA GLY A 17 -26.79 4.74 -2.19
C GLY A 17 -25.53 5.60 -2.20
N VAL A 18 -25.43 6.61 -3.06
CA VAL A 18 -24.35 7.61 -2.98
C VAL A 18 -24.71 8.68 -1.97
N VAL A 19 -23.91 8.81 -0.91
CA VAL A 19 -24.17 9.74 0.19
C VAL A 19 -23.30 11.00 0.13
N ARG A 20 -21.99 10.85 -0.10
CA ARG A 20 -21.03 11.98 -0.13
C ARG A 20 -19.71 11.59 -0.79
N TYR A 21 -18.94 12.60 -1.22
CA TYR A 21 -17.53 12.42 -1.57
C TYR A 21 -16.65 12.25 -0.33
N VAL A 22 -15.47 11.68 -0.54
CA VAL A 22 -14.40 11.64 0.48
C VAL A 22 -13.65 12.97 0.46
N PHE A 23 -13.41 13.54 1.64
CA PHE A 23 -12.73 14.83 1.81
C PHE A 23 -11.42 14.66 2.58
N TRP A 24 -10.42 15.46 2.21
CA TRP A 24 -9.15 15.62 2.91
C TRP A 24 -8.90 17.11 3.13
N SER A 25 -8.72 17.52 4.40
CA SER A 25 -8.53 18.93 4.76
C SER A 25 -9.63 19.87 4.22
N GLY A 26 -10.89 19.42 4.26
CA GLY A 26 -12.06 20.19 3.81
C GLY A 26 -12.24 20.26 2.28
N LYS A 27 -11.32 19.72 1.48
CA LYS A 27 -11.42 19.64 0.02
C LYS A 27 -11.70 18.21 -0.43
N PRO A 28 -12.40 17.99 -1.57
CA PRO A 28 -12.54 16.64 -2.12
C PRO A 28 -11.17 16.00 -2.28
N ALA A 29 -11.03 14.77 -1.76
CA ALA A 29 -9.78 14.04 -1.87
C ALA A 29 -9.48 13.75 -3.35
N ILE A 30 -8.23 13.97 -3.75
CA ILE A 30 -7.71 13.62 -5.08
C ILE A 30 -6.74 12.47 -4.88
N VAL A 31 -7.04 11.33 -5.51
CA VAL A 31 -6.17 10.14 -5.50
C VAL A 31 -5.42 10.07 -6.83
N ARG A 32 -4.14 9.75 -6.77
CA ARG A 32 -3.28 9.61 -7.95
C ARG A 32 -3.65 8.35 -8.74
N GLU A 33 -3.43 8.36 -10.05
CA GLU A 33 -3.75 7.21 -10.92
C GLU A 33 -3.06 5.92 -10.44
N SER A 34 -1.77 6.01 -10.07
CA SER A 34 -0.99 4.87 -9.56
C SER A 34 -1.59 4.22 -8.32
N GLU A 35 -2.23 5.01 -7.46
CA GLU A 35 -2.91 4.50 -6.26
C GLU A 35 -4.22 3.79 -6.63
N ILE A 36 -4.94 4.30 -7.63
CA ILE A 36 -6.16 3.65 -8.15
C ILE A 36 -5.80 2.29 -8.75
N GLU A 37 -4.77 2.24 -9.60
CA GLU A 37 -4.28 1.00 -10.21
C GLU A 37 -3.87 -0.02 -9.14
N LEU A 38 -3.19 0.43 -8.07
CA LEU A 38 -2.82 -0.43 -6.96
C LEU A 38 -4.06 -0.98 -6.22
N MET A 39 -5.06 -0.15 -5.96
CA MET A 39 -6.31 -0.58 -5.33
C MET A 39 -7.06 -1.60 -6.21
N GLU A 40 -7.11 -1.39 -7.52
CA GLU A 40 -7.73 -2.32 -8.48
C GLU A 40 -7.00 -3.67 -8.52
N LYS A 41 -5.67 -3.67 -8.61
CA LYS A 41 -4.86 -4.90 -8.56
C LYS A 41 -5.09 -5.68 -7.27
N ASN A 42 -5.14 -4.98 -6.13
CA ASN A 42 -5.41 -5.60 -4.83
C ASN A 42 -6.81 -6.23 -4.76
N LEU A 43 -7.84 -5.55 -5.28
CA LEU A 43 -9.21 -6.09 -5.33
C LEU A 43 -9.35 -7.29 -6.27
N ALA A 44 -8.59 -7.31 -7.37
CA ALA A 44 -8.56 -8.43 -8.30
C ALA A 44 -7.84 -9.68 -7.75
N GLY A 45 -7.25 -9.60 -6.56
CA GLY A 45 -6.47 -10.69 -5.97
C GLY A 45 -5.17 -10.99 -6.74
N ILE A 46 -4.71 -10.05 -7.58
CA ILE A 46 -3.43 -10.15 -8.28
C ILE A 46 -2.36 -9.75 -7.27
N TYR A 47 -1.87 -10.73 -6.54
CA TYR A 47 -0.68 -10.58 -5.72
C TYR A 47 0.53 -10.74 -6.64
N ASP A 48 1.36 -9.70 -6.76
CA ASP A 48 2.70 -9.87 -7.31
C ASP A 48 3.36 -11.01 -6.53
N GLY A 49 3.62 -12.11 -7.23
CA GLY A 49 3.99 -13.39 -6.62
C GLY A 49 5.03 -13.20 -5.53
N ILE A 50 4.71 -13.64 -4.31
CA ILE A 50 5.65 -13.66 -3.20
C ILE A 50 6.71 -14.70 -3.57
N SER A 51 7.72 -14.29 -4.33
CA SER A 51 8.88 -15.12 -4.60
C SER A 51 9.69 -15.16 -3.31
N ILE A 52 9.76 -16.35 -2.70
CA ILE A 52 10.65 -16.60 -1.57
C ILE A 52 12.06 -16.74 -2.17
N THR A 53 12.65 -15.60 -2.55
CA THR A 53 14.09 -15.55 -2.81
C THR A 53 14.76 -15.75 -1.46
N SER A 54 15.76 -16.65 -1.37
CA SER A 54 16.43 -16.97 -0.11
C SER A 54 17.01 -15.70 0.54
N ILE A 55 16.27 -15.09 1.46
CA ILE A 55 16.69 -13.89 2.17
C ILE A 55 17.88 -14.30 3.04
N LYS A 56 19.00 -13.59 2.91
CA LYS A 56 20.21 -13.82 3.71
C LYS A 56 20.36 -12.72 4.75
N LYS A 57 20.89 -13.07 5.92
CA LYS A 57 21.25 -12.09 6.95
C LYS A 57 22.26 -11.09 6.37
N GLY A 58 22.01 -9.80 6.59
CA GLY A 58 22.81 -8.71 6.08
C GLY A 58 22.44 -8.23 4.67
N ALA A 59 21.54 -8.91 3.96
CA ALA A 59 21.04 -8.44 2.67
C ALA A 59 20.08 -7.24 2.85
N ASN A 60 20.02 -6.40 1.81
CA ASN A 60 18.95 -5.42 1.70
C ASN A 60 17.66 -6.11 1.24
N TYR A 61 16.55 -5.70 1.82
CA TYR A 61 15.24 -6.24 1.55
C TYR A 61 14.23 -5.11 1.46
N THR A 62 13.55 -5.02 0.32
CA THR A 62 12.46 -4.09 0.10
C THR A 62 11.16 -4.76 0.47
N ILE A 63 10.41 -4.14 1.38
CA ILE A 63 9.16 -4.70 1.88
C ILE A 63 8.11 -4.64 0.75
N PRO A 64 7.59 -5.78 0.27
CA PRO A 64 6.70 -5.79 -0.88
C PRO A 64 5.27 -5.37 -0.55
N LEU A 65 4.84 -5.55 0.71
CA LEU A 65 3.44 -5.47 1.14
C LEU A 65 3.30 -4.97 2.58
N GLY A 66 2.13 -4.41 2.91
CA GLY A 66 1.79 -3.94 4.25
C GLY A 66 2.12 -2.45 4.52
N PRO A 67 2.00 -1.98 5.77
CA PRO A 67 2.15 -0.55 6.11
C PRO A 67 3.57 -0.01 5.88
N PHE A 68 4.56 -0.89 5.79
CA PHE A 68 5.95 -0.54 5.48
C PHE A 68 6.32 -0.87 4.02
N LYS A 69 5.35 -1.08 3.13
CA LYS A 69 5.60 -1.35 1.70
C LYS A 69 6.46 -0.25 1.08
N GLY A 70 7.45 -0.65 0.28
CA GLY A 70 8.37 0.26 -0.41
C GLY A 70 9.54 0.76 0.44
N TYR A 71 9.54 0.50 1.74
CA TYR A 71 10.70 0.75 2.58
C TYR A 71 11.75 -0.35 2.38
N GLU A 72 13.00 0.08 2.23
CA GLU A 72 14.17 -0.79 2.17
C GLU A 72 14.81 -0.90 3.56
N GLY A 73 15.11 -2.13 3.97
CA GLY A 73 15.74 -2.41 5.24
C GLY A 73 16.80 -3.49 5.14
N LYS A 74 17.72 -3.48 6.10
CA LYS A 74 18.75 -4.51 6.23
C LYS A 74 18.22 -5.67 7.05
N VAL A 75 18.43 -6.90 6.57
CA VAL A 75 18.03 -8.12 7.28
C VAL A 75 18.95 -8.32 8.48
N VAL A 76 18.47 -7.99 9.67
CA VAL A 76 19.21 -8.16 10.93
C VAL A 76 19.10 -9.59 11.42
N ASN A 77 17.93 -10.21 11.28
CA ASN A 77 17.74 -11.59 11.72
C ASN A 77 16.66 -12.32 10.91
N LEU A 78 16.85 -13.63 10.77
CA LEU A 78 15.91 -14.53 10.10
C LEU A 78 15.49 -15.61 11.09
N PHE A 79 14.18 -15.81 11.20
CA PHE A 79 13.56 -16.90 11.93
C PHE A 79 12.75 -17.75 10.94
N LYS A 80 12.39 -18.97 11.34
CA LYS A 80 11.60 -19.90 10.50
C LYS A 80 10.35 -19.27 9.85
N ASN A 81 9.68 -18.35 10.54
CA ASN A 81 8.49 -17.67 10.00
C ASN A 81 8.46 -16.15 10.28
N LYS A 82 9.62 -15.55 10.54
CA LYS A 82 9.72 -14.11 10.81
C LYS A 82 11.02 -13.55 10.27
N ILE A 83 11.00 -12.31 9.80
CA ILE A 83 12.17 -11.58 9.33
C ILE A 83 12.26 -10.30 10.15
N LYS A 84 13.42 -10.06 10.77
CA LYS A 84 13.70 -8.80 11.48
C LYS A 84 14.53 -7.90 10.57
N LEU A 85 13.97 -6.73 10.27
CA LEU A 85 14.56 -5.71 9.41
C LEU A 85 14.91 -4.48 10.25
N GLU A 86 16.07 -3.90 9.98
CA GLU A 86 16.40 -2.53 10.36
C GLU A 86 16.01 -1.61 9.22
N LEU A 87 15.19 -0.60 9.50
CA LEU A 87 14.75 0.42 8.55
C LEU A 87 15.51 1.72 8.86
N PRO A 88 16.63 2.01 8.18
CA PRO A 88 17.49 3.15 8.52
C PRO A 88 16.77 4.49 8.34
N SER A 89 15.90 4.59 7.34
CA SER A 89 15.11 5.79 7.05
C SER A 89 14.11 6.15 8.14
N LEU A 90 13.74 5.20 9.00
CA LEU A 90 12.79 5.39 10.09
C LEU A 90 13.45 5.26 11.48
N GLY A 91 14.70 4.79 11.56
CA GLY A 91 15.39 4.55 12.83
C GLY A 91 14.74 3.45 13.69
N ILE A 92 14.00 2.51 13.09
CA ILE A 92 13.26 1.46 13.81
C ILE A 92 13.65 0.06 13.35
N LEU A 93 13.38 -0.93 14.22
CA LEU A 93 13.44 -2.36 13.90
C LEU A 93 12.02 -2.90 13.73
N VAL A 94 11.76 -3.55 12.59
CA VAL A 94 10.46 -4.13 12.27
C VAL A 94 10.58 -5.64 12.14
N THR A 95 9.63 -6.38 12.70
CA THR A 95 9.56 -7.83 12.54
C THR A 95 8.38 -8.18 11.66
N LEU A 96 8.66 -8.63 10.44
CA LEU A 96 7.66 -9.14 9.52
C LEU A 96 7.41 -10.62 9.83
N LYS A 97 6.13 -11.01 9.85
CA LYS A 97 5.74 -12.42 9.91
C LYS A 97 5.37 -12.84 8.49
N THR A 98 6.12 -13.78 7.93
CA THR A 98 5.69 -14.51 6.73
C THR A 98 4.52 -15.43 7.15
N ALA A 99 3.55 -15.65 6.28
CA ALA A 99 2.46 -16.59 6.56
C ALA A 99 2.96 -18.00 6.26
#